data_AF-A0A833AM86-F1
#
_entry.id   AF-A0A833AM86-F1
#
_cell.length_a   1.000
_cell.length_b   1.000
_cell.length_c   1.000
_cell.angle_alpha   90.00
_cell.angle_beta   90.00
_cell.angle_gamma   90.00
#
_symmetry.space_group_name_H-M   'P 1'
#
loop_
_entity.id
_entity.type
_entity.pdbx_description
1 polymer ?
#
loop_
_entity_poly.entity_id
_entity_poly.type
_entity_poly.pdbx_seq_one_letter_code
_entity_poly.pdbx_strand_id
1 'polypeptide(L)'
;MRKIYYVFPKIQYPISLQWTATVVVELIIFGITVVLTSRITEGLERDMAIYLRFAVFIAVILLFSMMNFWLSIKLTHRIAGPLVQVQRVLNQARHGNYNARVKMRTNDCLHEFATEVNLMLQSLEDSYGILKEIQSSFDTPQGADSNRIKQISTHEKSSIKP
;
A
#
# COMPACT_ATOMS: atom_id res chain seq x y z
N MET A 1 27.81 9.64 2.27
CA MET A 1 26.35 9.74 2.48
C MET A 1 25.67 9.96 1.13
N ARG A 2 24.75 9.10 0.69
CA ARG A 2 24.03 9.26 -0.59
C ARG A 2 22.76 10.07 -0.32
N LYS A 3 22.67 11.31 -0.82
CA LYS A 3 21.44 12.12 -0.72
C LYS A 3 20.40 11.57 -1.70
N ILE A 4 19.55 10.66 -1.22
CA ILE A 4 18.43 10.13 -1.99
C ILE A 4 17.22 11.03 -1.69
N TYR A 5 16.86 11.91 -2.62
CA TYR A 5 15.77 12.88 -2.46
C TYR A 5 14.37 12.28 -2.66
N TYR A 6 14.25 11.16 -3.37
CA TYR A 6 12.99 10.47 -3.64
C TYR A 6 13.09 9.00 -3.26
N VAL A 7 12.23 8.56 -2.35
CA VAL A 7 12.15 7.16 -1.87
C VAL A 7 11.32 6.32 -2.83
N PHE A 8 10.27 6.91 -3.42
CA PHE A 8 9.36 6.24 -4.37
C PHE A 8 9.09 7.12 -5.59
N PRO A 9 10.05 7.24 -6.53
CA PRO A 9 9.97 8.22 -7.63
C PRO A 9 8.75 8.02 -8.53
N LYS A 10 8.30 6.77 -8.73
CA LYS A 10 7.10 6.44 -9.54
C LYS A 10 5.80 7.02 -8.95
N ILE A 11 5.75 7.19 -7.63
CA ILE A 11 4.58 7.73 -6.92
C ILE A 11 4.76 9.22 -6.67
N GLN A 12 5.95 9.62 -6.21
CA GLN A 12 6.23 10.98 -5.78
C GLN A 12 6.26 11.96 -6.96
N TYR A 13 6.89 11.61 -8.08
CA TYR A 13 7.00 12.50 -9.23
C TYR A 13 5.64 12.94 -9.82
N PRO A 14 4.69 12.04 -10.14
CA PRO A 14 3.41 12.47 -10.69
C PRO A 14 2.58 13.27 -9.68
N ILE A 15 2.65 12.93 -8.39
CA ILE A 15 1.94 13.66 -7.33
C ILE A 15 2.54 15.06 -7.16
N SER A 16 3.86 15.18 -7.06
CA SER A 16 4.54 16.47 -6.91
C SER A 16 4.36 17.35 -8.13
N LEU A 17 4.40 16.76 -9.33
CA LEU A 17 4.14 17.49 -10.58
C LEU A 17 2.71 18.02 -10.61
N GLN A 18 1.72 17.21 -10.22
CA GLN A 18 0.32 17.64 -10.12
C GLN A 18 0.16 18.79 -9.10
N TRP A 19 0.74 18.69 -7.90
CA TRP A 19 0.70 19.76 -6.91
C TRP A 19 1.36 21.05 -7.40
N THR A 20 2.54 20.92 -8.02
CA THR A 20 3.26 22.07 -8.59
C THR A 20 2.41 22.74 -9.66
N ALA A 21 1.80 21.97 -10.56
CA ALA A 21 0.93 22.50 -11.60
C ALA A 21 -0.30 23.21 -11.00
N THR A 22 -0.93 22.63 -9.97
CA THR A 22 -2.07 23.25 -9.28
C THR A 22 -1.68 24.60 -8.67
N VAL A 23 -0.56 24.68 -7.97
CA VAL A 23 -0.06 25.94 -7.36
C VAL A 23 0.26 26.99 -8.41
N VAL A 24 0.90 26.60 -9.53
CA VAL A 24 1.20 27.54 -10.63
C VAL A 24 -0.09 28.10 -11.23
N VAL A 25 -1.09 27.25 -11.47
CA VAL A 25 -2.40 27.66 -11.98
C VAL A 25 -3.11 28.60 -11.01
N GLU A 26 -3.07 28.31 -9.70
CA GLU A 26 -3.62 29.17 -8.66
C GLU A 26 -2.97 30.56 -8.64
N LEU A 27 -1.65 30.64 -8.77
CA LEU A 27 -0.93 31.91 -8.82
C LEU A 27 -1.29 32.74 -10.06
N ILE A 28 -1.42 32.08 -11.22
CA ILE A 28 -1.84 32.74 -12.46
C ILE A 28 -3.25 33.29 -12.30
N ILE A 29 -4.18 32.47 -11.82
CA ILE A 29 -5.58 32.88 -11.64
C ILE A 29 -5.69 33.99 -10.59
N PHE A 30 -4.94 33.90 -9.49
CA PHE A 30 -4.88 34.96 -8.49
C PHE A 30 -4.40 36.28 -9.11
N GLY A 31 -3.33 36.26 -9.91
CA GLY A 31 -2.85 37.44 -10.63
C GLY A 31 -3.90 38.02 -11.58
N ILE A 32 -4.58 37.17 -12.35
CA ILE A 32 -5.68 37.57 -13.25
C ILE A 32 -6.83 38.19 -12.45
N THR A 33 -7.23 37.58 -11.33
CA THR A 33 -8.28 38.11 -10.44
C THR A 33 -7.91 39.50 -9.95
N VAL A 34 -6.68 39.70 -9.46
CA VAL A 34 -6.22 41.04 -9.01
C VAL A 34 -6.36 42.08 -10.11
N VAL A 35 -5.90 41.77 -11.33
CA VAL A 35 -5.98 42.69 -12.48
C VAL A 35 -7.43 42.96 -12.87
N LEU A 36 -8.25 41.92 -13.05
CA LEU A 36 -9.65 42.06 -13.45
C LEU A 36 -10.45 42.86 -12.43
N THR A 37 -10.34 42.55 -11.13
CA THR A 37 -11.09 43.28 -10.12
C THR A 37 -10.61 44.72 -10.00
N SER A 38 -9.32 45.00 -10.22
CA SER A 38 -8.81 46.38 -10.29
C SER A 38 -9.43 47.16 -11.44
N ARG A 39 -9.60 46.53 -12.61
CA ARG A 39 -10.25 47.14 -13.79
C ARG A 39 -11.75 47.35 -13.59
N ILE A 40 -12.46 46.37 -13.04
CA ILE A 40 -13.91 46.44 -12.80
C ILE A 40 -14.24 47.49 -11.75
N THR A 41 -13.36 47.69 -10.77
CA THR A 41 -13.55 48.69 -9.70
C THR A 41 -13.08 50.09 -10.08
N GLU A 42 -12.56 50.29 -11.30
CA GLU A 42 -12.14 51.59 -11.80
C GLU A 42 -13.38 52.47 -12.00
N GLY A 43 -13.51 53.54 -11.19
CA GLY A 43 -14.67 54.44 -11.22
C GLY A 43 -15.76 54.14 -10.18
N LEU A 44 -15.60 53.10 -9.34
CA LEU A 44 -16.45 52.89 -8.18
C LEU A 44 -15.99 53.75 -7.00
N GLU A 45 -16.93 54.13 -6.14
CA GLU A 45 -16.65 54.69 -4.81
C GLU A 45 -15.72 53.77 -4.03
N ARG A 46 -14.77 54.36 -3.29
CA ARG A 46 -13.65 53.64 -2.66
C ARG A 46 -14.11 52.48 -1.78
N ASP A 47 -15.16 52.70 -0.98
CA ASP A 47 -15.66 51.69 -0.05
C ASP A 47 -16.28 50.51 -0.80
N MET A 48 -17.10 50.78 -1.82
CA MET A 48 -17.72 49.75 -2.66
C MET A 48 -16.66 48.93 -3.42
N ALA A 49 -15.61 49.59 -3.93
CA ALA A 49 -14.49 48.92 -4.57
C ALA A 49 -13.76 47.96 -3.62
N ILE A 50 -13.57 48.35 -2.35
CA ILE A 50 -12.94 47.49 -1.34
C ILE A 50 -13.83 46.27 -1.05
N TYR A 51 -15.13 46.47 -0.79
CA TYR A 51 -16.04 45.36 -0.53
C TYR A 51 -16.13 44.37 -1.69
N LEU A 52 -16.21 44.87 -2.94
CA LEU A 52 -16.26 44.02 -4.12
C LEU A 52 -14.97 43.21 -4.29
N ARG A 53 -13.80 43.83 -4.06
CA ARG A 53 -12.50 43.13 -4.09
C ARG A 53 -12.46 42.00 -3.07
N PHE A 54 -12.79 42.28 -1.82
CA PHE A 54 -12.83 41.25 -0.78
C PHE A 54 -13.81 40.12 -1.10
N ALA A 55 -15.02 40.46 -1.56
CA ALA A 55 -16.02 39.47 -1.93
C ALA A 55 -15.52 38.54 -3.05
N VAL A 56 -14.92 39.10 -4.10
CA VAL A 56 -14.35 38.31 -5.21
C VAL A 56 -13.19 37.44 -4.73
N PHE A 57 -12.27 37.97 -3.91
CA PHE A 57 -11.16 37.18 -3.37
C PHE A 57 -11.65 36.02 -2.52
N ILE A 58 -12.62 36.25 -1.62
CA ILE A 58 -13.20 35.20 -0.78
C ILE A 58 -13.88 34.15 -1.66
N ALA A 59 -14.66 34.55 -2.66
CA ALA A 59 -15.32 33.62 -3.58
C ALA A 59 -14.31 32.74 -4.34
N VAL A 60 -13.22 33.34 -4.84
CA VAL A 60 -12.14 32.61 -5.52
C VAL A 60 -11.46 31.64 -4.56
N ILE A 61 -11.09 32.08 -3.36
CA ILE A 61 -10.46 31.22 -2.34
C ILE A 61 -11.35 30.02 -2.01
N LEU A 62 -12.66 30.23 -1.79
CA LEU A 62 -13.59 29.15 -1.50
C LEU A 62 -13.71 28.16 -2.65
N LEU A 63 -13.79 28.65 -3.90
CA LEU A 63 -13.83 27.81 -5.09
C LEU A 63 -12.58 26.92 -5.21
N PHE A 64 -11.39 27.50 -5.05
CA PHE A 64 -10.13 26.75 -5.07
C PHE A 64 -10.00 25.80 -3.89
N SER A 65 -10.47 26.17 -2.71
CA SER A 65 -10.47 25.30 -1.53
C SER A 65 -11.32 24.05 -1.78
N MET A 66 -12.52 24.22 -2.34
CA MET A 66 -13.39 23.09 -2.73
C MET A 66 -12.73 22.20 -3.80
N MET A 67 -12.11 22.81 -4.81
CA MET A 67 -11.38 22.07 -5.84
C MET A 67 -10.22 21.24 -5.27
N ASN A 68 -9.39 21.84 -4.41
CA ASN A 68 -8.27 21.17 -3.75
C ASN A 68 -8.74 20.05 -2.82
N PHE A 69 -9.82 20.27 -2.09
CA PHE A 69 -10.42 19.25 -1.23
C PHE A 69 -10.85 18.02 -2.06
N TRP A 70 -11.53 18.24 -3.19
CA TRP A 70 -11.92 17.15 -4.08
C TRP A 70 -10.72 16.41 -4.68
N LEU A 71 -9.68 17.14 -5.07
CA LEU A 71 -8.44 16.56 -5.61
C LEU A 71 -7.70 15.73 -4.55
N SER A 72 -7.70 16.18 -3.30
CA SER A 72 -7.13 15.48 -2.14
C SER A 72 -7.86 14.17 -1.84
N ILE A 73 -9.20 14.17 -1.89
CA ILE A 73 -10.01 12.95 -1.74
C ILE A 73 -9.66 11.93 -2.83
N LYS A 74 -9.60 12.38 -4.09
CA LYS A 74 -9.25 11.49 -5.22
C LYS A 74 -7.86 10.87 -5.05
N LEU A 75 -6.89 11.65 -4.59
CA LEU A 75 -5.53 11.17 -4.31
C LEU A 75 -5.53 10.15 -3.16
N THR A 76 -6.25 10.45 -2.08
CA THR A 76 -6.39 9.57 -0.91
C THR A 76 -6.99 8.23 -1.29
N HIS A 77 -8.05 8.21 -2.11
CA HIS A 77 -8.66 6.95 -2.56
C HIS A 77 -7.71 6.06 -3.36
N ARG A 78 -6.84 6.66 -4.18
CA ARG A 78 -5.84 5.93 -4.99
C ARG A 78 -4.77 5.24 -4.15
N ILE A 79 -4.59 5.67 -2.89
CA ILE A 79 -3.61 5.09 -1.95
C ILE A 79 -4.31 4.19 -0.91
N ALA A 80 -5.40 4.67 -0.33
CA ALA A 80 -6.12 3.97 0.74
C ALA A 80 -6.73 2.65 0.25
N GLY A 81 -7.31 2.63 -0.95
CA GLY A 81 -7.89 1.42 -1.55
C GLY A 81 -6.90 0.24 -1.63
N PRO A 82 -5.75 0.40 -2.32
CA PRO A 82 -4.75 -0.66 -2.39
C PRO A 82 -4.14 -1.01 -1.03
N LEU A 83 -4.01 -0.04 -0.12
CA LEU A 83 -3.49 -0.29 1.23
C LEU A 83 -4.40 -1.21 2.06
N VAL A 84 -5.73 -1.02 1.98
CA VAL A 84 -6.70 -1.90 2.64
C VAL A 84 -6.62 -3.34 2.10
N GLN A 85 -6.36 -3.51 0.81
CA GLN A 85 -6.17 -4.84 0.22
C GLN A 85 -4.92 -5.53 0.77
N VAL A 86 -3.80 -4.80 0.87
CA VAL A 86 -2.57 -5.34 1.48
C VAL A 86 -2.83 -5.74 2.93
N GLN A 87 -3.46 -4.87 3.72
CA GLN A 87 -3.79 -5.17 5.12
C GLN A 87 -4.64 -6.43 5.24
N ARG A 88 -5.63 -6.62 4.36
CA ARG A 88 -6.48 -7.81 4.34
C ARG A 88 -5.67 -9.08 4.08
N VAL A 89 -4.76 -9.05 3.10
CA VAL A 89 -3.92 -10.20 2.76
C VAL A 89 -2.92 -10.51 3.88
N LEU A 90 -2.28 -9.49 4.45
CA LEU A 90 -1.40 -9.67 5.61
C LEU A 90 -2.15 -10.25 6.82
N ASN A 91 -3.39 -9.84 7.04
CA ASN A 91 -4.21 -10.42 8.10
C ASN A 91 -4.56 -11.88 7.81
N GLN A 92 -4.78 -12.29 6.56
CA GLN A 92 -4.96 -13.71 6.21
C GLN A 92 -3.69 -14.52 6.46
N ALA A 93 -2.53 -13.99 6.07
CA ALA A 93 -1.24 -14.61 6.33
C ALA A 93 -0.97 -14.77 7.84
N ARG A 94 -1.36 -13.78 8.66
CA ARG A 94 -1.28 -13.87 10.13
C ARG A 94 -2.07 -15.05 10.70
N HIS A 95 -3.12 -15.51 10.02
CA HIS A 95 -3.91 -16.68 10.41
C HIS A 95 -3.46 -17.97 9.69
N GLY A 96 -2.26 -17.99 9.12
CA GLY A 96 -1.68 -19.17 8.47
C GLY A 96 -2.10 -19.38 7.01
N ASN A 97 -2.89 -18.47 6.42
CA ASN A 97 -3.21 -18.54 4.99
C ASN A 97 -2.14 -17.82 4.16
N TYR A 98 -1.04 -18.51 3.87
CA TYR A 98 0.05 -17.99 3.04
C TYR A 98 -0.24 -18.05 1.53
N ASN A 99 -1.35 -18.68 1.11
CA ASN A 99 -1.78 -18.75 -0.29
C ASN A 99 -2.44 -17.44 -0.79
N ALA A 100 -2.78 -16.54 0.13
CA ALA A 100 -3.35 -15.24 -0.23
C ALA A 100 -2.36 -14.40 -1.05
N ARG A 101 -2.87 -13.63 -2.03
CA ARG A 101 -2.06 -12.74 -2.87
C ARG A 101 -2.73 -11.38 -3.01
N VAL A 102 -1.91 -10.33 -2.97
CA VAL A 102 -2.31 -8.95 -3.24
C VAL A 102 -2.45 -8.76 -4.75
N LYS A 103 -3.62 -8.31 -5.21
CA LYS A 103 -3.93 -8.05 -6.63
C LYS A 103 -4.37 -6.60 -6.84
N MET A 104 -3.42 -5.74 -7.20
CA MET A 104 -3.67 -4.32 -7.43
C MET A 104 -4.31 -4.07 -8.80
N ARG A 105 -5.11 -3.01 -8.91
CA ARG A 105 -5.66 -2.53 -10.20
C ARG A 105 -4.59 -1.76 -10.96
N THR A 106 -4.66 -1.73 -12.29
CA THR A 106 -3.68 -1.07 -13.18
C THR A 106 -3.34 0.38 -12.82
N ASN A 107 -4.28 1.11 -12.20
CA ASN A 107 -4.11 2.52 -11.84
C ASN A 107 -3.63 2.74 -10.40
N ASP A 108 -3.42 1.69 -9.60
CA ASP A 108 -3.02 1.80 -8.20
C ASP A 108 -1.51 2.11 -8.09
N CYS A 109 -1.13 2.91 -7.10
CA CYS A 109 0.26 3.39 -6.96
C CYS A 109 1.20 2.36 -6.30
N LEU A 110 0.68 1.31 -5.66
CA LEU A 110 1.41 0.43 -4.75
C LEU A 110 1.77 -0.94 -5.36
N HIS A 111 1.88 -1.02 -6.70
CA HIS A 111 2.21 -2.28 -7.39
C HIS A 111 3.52 -2.91 -6.90
N GLU A 112 4.58 -2.10 -6.76
CA GLU A 112 5.90 -2.58 -6.33
C GLU A 112 5.84 -3.17 -4.92
N PHE A 113 5.16 -2.48 -4.00
CA PHE A 113 4.93 -2.96 -2.64
C PHE A 113 4.09 -4.23 -2.61
N ALA A 114 3.05 -4.33 -3.45
CA ALA A 114 2.24 -5.55 -3.57
C ALA A 114 3.06 -6.75 -4.04
N THR A 115 3.99 -6.54 -4.98
CA THR A 115 4.92 -7.58 -5.45
C THR A 115 5.80 -8.08 -4.31
N GLU A 116 6.43 -7.17 -3.55
CA GLU A 116 7.26 -7.54 -2.41
C GLU A 116 6.49 -8.33 -1.35
N VAL A 117 5.25 -7.92 -1.05
CA VAL A 117 4.38 -8.66 -0.12
C VAL A 117 4.07 -10.05 -0.66
N ASN A 118 3.78 -10.19 -1.95
CA ASN A 118 3.51 -11.50 -2.56
C ASN A 118 4.74 -12.42 -2.52
N LEU A 119 5.95 -11.89 -2.77
CA LEU A 119 7.19 -12.64 -2.67
C LEU A 119 7.45 -13.12 -1.24
N MET A 120 7.23 -12.26 -0.24
CA MET A 120 7.33 -12.64 1.17
C MET A 120 6.37 -13.78 1.52
N LEU A 121 5.12 -13.72 1.05
CA LEU A 121 4.12 -14.77 1.31
C LEU A 121 4.50 -16.09 0.64
N GLN A 122 5.08 -16.03 -0.56
CA GLN A 122 5.59 -17.21 -1.24
C GLN A 122 6.73 -17.87 -0.43
N SER A 123 7.70 -17.09 0.08
CA SER A 123 8.77 -17.64 0.92
C SER A 123 8.25 -18.27 2.23
N LEU A 124 7.22 -17.68 2.83
CA LEU A 124 6.56 -18.26 4.01
C LEU A 124 5.82 -19.56 3.69
N GLU A 125 5.14 -19.61 2.54
CA GLU A 125 4.46 -20.81 2.06
C GLU A 125 5.44 -21.97 1.83
N ASP A 126 6.55 -21.70 1.13
CA ASP A 126 7.59 -22.69 0.85
C ASP A 126 8.21 -23.23 2.16
N SER A 127 8.54 -22.33 3.09
CA SER A 127 9.11 -22.70 4.39
C SER A 127 8.15 -23.56 5.22
N TYR A 128 6.85 -23.19 5.22
CA TYR A 128 5.83 -23.96 5.92
C TYR A 128 5.60 -25.34 5.29
N GLY A 129 5.68 -25.44 3.96
CA GLY A 129 5.63 -26.71 3.24
C GLY A 129 6.73 -27.68 3.66
N ILE A 130 7.98 -27.20 3.71
CA ILE A 130 9.13 -27.99 4.16
C ILE A 130 8.94 -28.48 5.60
N LEU A 131 8.50 -27.60 6.51
CA LEU A 131 8.26 -27.98 7.91
C LEU A 131 7.20 -29.06 8.04
N LYS A 132 6.13 -28.98 7.23
CA LYS A 132 5.06 -29.97 7.23
C LYS A 132 5.53 -31.32 6.68
N GLU A 133 6.36 -31.32 5.65
CA GLU A 133 6.98 -32.53 5.10
C GLU A 133 7.91 -33.20 6.13
N ILE A 134 8.78 -32.41 6.76
CA ILE A 134 9.64 -32.87 7.87
C ILE A 134 8.78 -33.49 8.98
N GLN A 135 7.72 -32.81 9.43
CA GLN A 135 6.84 -33.35 10.46
C GLN A 135 6.19 -34.68 10.04
N SER A 136 5.70 -34.79 8.80
CA SER A 136 5.12 -36.03 8.29
C SER A 136 6.12 -37.18 8.20
N SER A 137 7.40 -36.87 7.96
CA SER A 137 8.48 -37.88 7.95
C SER A 137 8.78 -38.45 9.35
N PHE A 138 8.53 -37.67 10.41
CA PHE A 138 8.64 -38.11 11.80
C PHE A 138 7.39 -38.85 12.31
N ASP A 139 6.20 -38.48 11.83
CA ASP A 139 4.93 -39.15 12.19
C ASP A 139 4.77 -40.52 11.48
N THR A 140 5.62 -40.82 10.49
CA THR A 140 5.69 -42.16 9.89
C THR A 140 6.35 -43.11 10.89
N PRO A 141 5.67 -44.16 11.37
CA PRO A 141 6.17 -44.93 12.49
C PRO A 141 7.46 -45.69 12.12
N GLN A 142 8.57 -45.28 12.74
CA GLN A 142 9.69 -46.17 13.10
C GLN A 142 9.23 -47.40 13.94
N GLY A 143 7.92 -47.56 14.19
CA GLY A 143 7.30 -48.73 14.81
C GLY A 143 7.33 -50.02 13.96
N ALA A 144 7.70 -49.95 12.68
CA ALA A 144 7.92 -51.17 11.88
C ALA A 144 9.24 -51.89 12.25
N ASP A 145 10.27 -51.15 12.68
CA ASP A 145 11.57 -51.73 13.04
C ASP A 145 11.62 -52.24 14.49
N SER A 146 10.88 -51.62 15.43
CA SER A 146 10.84 -52.09 16.82
C SER A 146 10.21 -53.49 16.95
N ASN A 147 9.20 -53.81 16.13
CA ASN A 147 8.60 -55.15 16.10
C ASN A 147 9.50 -56.19 15.41
N ARG A 148 10.27 -55.81 14.38
CA ARG A 148 11.28 -56.69 13.77
C ARG A 148 12.43 -57.00 14.73
N ILE A 149 12.93 -56.00 15.46
CA ILE A 149 14.00 -56.19 16.46
C ILE A 149 13.50 -57.06 17.62
N LYS A 150 12.24 -56.89 18.07
CA LYS A 150 11.63 -57.80 19.06
C LYS A 150 11.50 -59.24 18.52
N GLN A 151 11.06 -59.44 17.29
CA GLN A 151 10.95 -60.79 16.70
C GLN A 151 12.32 -61.48 16.53
N ILE A 152 13.35 -60.75 16.12
CA ILE A 152 14.72 -61.29 15.99
C ILE A 152 15.29 -61.66 17.37
N SER A 153 15.12 -60.79 18.39
CA SER A 153 15.59 -61.07 19.76
C SER A 153 14.81 -62.21 20.46
N THR A 154 13.60 -62.54 20.00
CA THR A 154 12.81 -63.65 20.53
C THR A 154 13.19 -64.99 19.87
N HIS A 155 13.57 -64.98 18.59
CA HIS A 155 14.08 -66.16 17.89
C HIS A 155 15.49 -66.57 18.34
N GLU A 156 16.35 -65.62 18.70
CA GLU A 156 17.71 -65.92 19.19
C GLU A 156 17.71 -66.60 20.57
N LYS A 157 16.75 -66.24 21.45
CA LYS A 157 16.61 -66.87 22.78
C LYS A 157 16.01 -68.28 22.77
N SER A 158 15.37 -68.72 21.68
CA SER A 158 14.89 -70.11 21.56
C SER A 158 15.91 -71.06 20.94
N SER A 159 17.00 -70.54 20.36
CA SER A 159 18.07 -71.37 19.78
C SER A 159 19.19 -71.69 20.78
N ILE A 160 19.13 -71.10 21.99
CA ILE A 160 20.09 -71.29 23.08
C ILE A 160 19.36 -71.93 24.26
N LYS A 161 18.94 -73.18 24.11
CA LYS A 161 18.69 -74.07 25.25
C LYS A 161 19.29 -75.44 24.91
N PRO A 162 20.23 -75.95 25.73
CA PRO A 162 20.84 -77.27 25.54
C PRO A 162 19.85 -78.40 25.81
#